data_AF-A0A3C0N538-F1
#
_entry.id   AF-A0A3C0N538-F1
#
_cell.length_a   1.000
_cell.length_b   1.000
_cell.length_c   1.000
_cell.angle_alpha   90.00
_cell.angle_beta   90.00
_cell.angle_gamma   90.00
#
_symmetry.space_group_name_H-M   'P 1'
#
loop_
_entity.id
_entity.type
_entity.pdbx_description
1 polymer ?
#
loop_
_entity_poly.entity_id
_entity_poly.type
_entity_poly.pdbx_seq_one_letter_code
_entity_poly.pdbx_strand_id
1 'polypeptide(L)'
;MKHSQWLRLKAEADRIVAALRADGFQCRKHTHRLSWHFRNDTVSYTLAWLPAPVGEWSLLPNDGTPEREQLLSQIHSILEHRGCGRSVETHSGTSLQSFPAKGDRIWNQQNYPWTLVRLLPNARHYTIARFYSRAEAENHQRFLGKWMPAADFEVIFDETIVMADN
;
A
#
# COMPACT_ATOMS: atom_id res chain seq x y z
N MET A 1 7.03 -6.42 -14.13
CA MET A 1 6.64 -7.40 -13.08
C MET A 1 6.68 -8.79 -13.69
N LYS A 2 7.21 -9.80 -12.99
CA LYS A 2 7.25 -11.19 -13.47
C LYS A 2 5.83 -11.81 -13.46
N HIS A 3 5.56 -12.74 -14.37
CA HIS A 3 4.23 -13.37 -14.47
C HIS A 3 3.83 -14.12 -13.19
N SER A 4 4.76 -14.83 -12.55
CA SER A 4 4.54 -15.51 -11.27
C SER A 4 4.16 -14.54 -10.15
N GLN A 5 4.81 -13.38 -10.10
CA GLN A 5 4.47 -12.32 -9.16
C GLN A 5 3.06 -11.76 -9.43
N TRP A 6 2.69 -11.55 -10.69
CA TRP A 6 1.33 -11.13 -11.04
C TRP A 6 0.27 -12.14 -10.57
N LEU A 7 0.50 -13.44 -10.76
CA LEU A 7 -0.42 -14.50 -10.31
C LEU A 7 -0.55 -14.51 -8.79
N ARG A 8 0.56 -14.39 -8.05
CA ARG A 8 0.56 -14.31 -6.58
C ARG A 8 -0.28 -13.13 -6.10
N LEU A 9 -0.05 -11.94 -6.66
CA LEU A 9 -0.78 -10.73 -6.29
C LEU A 9 -2.26 -10.84 -6.66
N LYS A 10 -2.59 -11.42 -7.81
CA LYS A 10 -3.99 -11.67 -8.16
C LYS A 10 -4.67 -12.57 -7.12
N ALA A 11 -4.01 -13.65 -6.69
CA ALA A 11 -4.55 -14.54 -5.67
C ALA A 11 -4.70 -13.85 -4.29
N GLU A 12 -3.80 -12.95 -3.93
CA GLU A 12 -3.95 -12.08 -2.76
C GLU A 12 -5.17 -11.18 -2.87
N ALA A 13 -5.33 -10.48 -3.99
CA ALA A 13 -6.47 -9.60 -4.22
C ALA A 13 -7.80 -10.36 -4.22
N ASP A 14 -7.84 -11.53 -4.86
CA ASP A 14 -9.05 -12.35 -4.91
C ASP A 14 -9.48 -12.80 -3.49
N ARG A 15 -8.52 -13.07 -2.57
CA ARG A 15 -8.81 -13.35 -1.15
C ARG A 15 -9.36 -12.12 -0.43
N ILE A 16 -8.72 -10.96 -0.59
CA ILE A 16 -9.19 -9.71 0.01
C ILE A 16 -10.62 -9.41 -0.44
N VAL A 17 -10.87 -9.48 -1.75
CA VAL A 17 -12.17 -9.20 -2.35
C VAL A 17 -13.24 -10.19 -1.88
N ALA A 18 -12.89 -11.47 -1.70
CA ALA A 18 -13.81 -12.46 -1.16
C ALA A 18 -14.23 -12.12 0.28
N ALA A 19 -13.27 -11.76 1.14
CA ALA A 19 -13.56 -11.34 2.51
C ALA A 19 -14.42 -10.07 2.55
N LEU A 20 -14.05 -9.03 1.79
CA LEU A 20 -14.83 -7.79 1.75
C LEU A 20 -16.26 -8.02 1.23
N ARG A 21 -16.46 -8.91 0.26
CA ARG A 21 -17.82 -9.26 -0.18
C ARG A 21 -18.63 -9.95 0.91
N ALA A 22 -18.00 -10.80 1.72
CA ALA A 22 -18.68 -11.43 2.86
C ALA A 22 -19.13 -10.40 3.91
N ASP A 23 -18.37 -9.31 4.04
CA ASP A 23 -18.70 -8.17 4.92
C ASP A 23 -19.65 -7.14 4.26
N GLY A 24 -20.25 -7.48 3.12
CA GLY A 24 -21.26 -6.66 2.46
C GLY A 24 -20.73 -5.62 1.47
N PHE A 25 -19.44 -5.60 1.16
CA PHE A 25 -18.90 -4.65 0.16
C PHE A 25 -19.20 -5.06 -1.27
N GLN A 26 -19.67 -4.11 -2.07
CA GLN A 26 -19.77 -4.24 -3.52
C GLN A 26 -18.37 -4.05 -4.14
N CYS A 27 -17.73 -5.14 -4.56
CA CYS A 27 -16.40 -5.10 -5.17
C CYS A 27 -16.44 -5.24 -6.70
N ARG A 28 -15.93 -4.24 -7.43
CA ARG A 28 -15.74 -4.21 -8.88
C ARG A 28 -14.27 -4.19 -9.26
N LYS A 29 -13.86 -5.11 -10.12
CA LYS A 29 -12.49 -5.18 -10.64
C LYS A 29 -12.27 -4.17 -11.77
N HIS A 30 -11.12 -3.51 -11.78
CA HIS A 30 -10.66 -2.76 -12.95
C HIS A 30 -10.02 -3.71 -13.97
N THR A 31 -10.41 -3.57 -15.23
CA THR A 31 -9.88 -4.34 -16.35
C THR A 31 -8.37 -4.13 -16.51
N HIS A 32 -7.63 -5.20 -16.81
CA HIS A 32 -6.18 -5.21 -17.02
C HIS A 32 -5.31 -4.67 -15.86
N ARG A 33 -5.85 -4.50 -14.66
CA ARG A 33 -5.15 -3.92 -13.52
C ARG A 33 -5.29 -4.79 -12.27
N LEU A 34 -4.28 -4.75 -11.40
CA LEU A 34 -4.37 -5.25 -10.01
C LEU A 34 -5.04 -4.19 -9.15
N SER A 35 -6.29 -3.90 -9.48
CA SER A 35 -7.08 -2.86 -8.83
C SER A 35 -8.55 -3.23 -8.75
N TRP A 36 -9.14 -2.98 -7.59
CA TRP A 36 -10.54 -3.21 -7.31
C TRP A 36 -11.11 -1.99 -6.61
N HIS A 37 -12.22 -1.48 -7.15
CA HIS A 37 -13.04 -0.51 -6.46
C HIS A 37 -14.03 -1.27 -5.57
N PHE A 38 -14.13 -0.90 -4.31
CA PHE A 38 -15.10 -1.48 -3.41
C PHE A 38 -15.78 -0.40 -2.59
N ARG A 39 -17.08 -0.59 -2.36
CA ARG A 39 -17.91 0.36 -1.63
C ARG A 39 -18.96 -0.37 -0.81
N ASN A 40 -19.37 0.23 0.28
CA ASN A 40 -20.60 -0.09 1.00
C ASN A 40 -21.45 1.20 1.11
N ASP A 41 -22.40 1.23 2.03
CA ASP A 41 -23.28 2.39 2.22
C ASP A 41 -22.55 3.62 2.81
N THR A 42 -21.40 3.42 3.46
CA THR A 42 -20.70 4.45 4.23
C THR A 42 -19.36 4.88 3.63
N VAL A 43 -18.66 3.97 2.94
CA VAL A 43 -17.30 4.19 2.44
C VAL A 43 -17.10 3.67 1.03
N SER A 44 -16.14 4.27 0.33
CA SER A 44 -15.80 3.95 -1.05
C SER A 44 -14.29 4.07 -1.25
N TYR A 45 -13.64 2.94 -1.57
CA TYR A 45 -12.19 2.86 -1.70
C TYR A 45 -11.77 2.08 -2.95
N THR A 46 -10.53 2.29 -3.36
CA THR A 46 -9.85 1.51 -4.38
C THR A 46 -8.67 0.78 -3.73
N LEU A 47 -8.74 -0.55 -3.74
CA LEU A 47 -7.60 -1.42 -3.45
C LEU A 47 -6.72 -1.48 -4.68
N ALA A 48 -5.44 -1.19 -4.53
CA ALA A 48 -4.49 -1.29 -5.64
C ALA A 48 -3.11 -1.76 -5.16
N TRP A 49 -2.48 -2.58 -5.99
CA TRP A 49 -1.07 -2.90 -5.81
C TRP A 49 -0.23 -1.75 -6.36
N LEU A 50 0.48 -1.04 -5.48
CA LEU A 50 1.44 -0.03 -5.88
C LEU A 50 2.81 -0.69 -6.07
N PRO A 51 3.47 -0.52 -7.23
CA PRO A 51 4.79 -1.10 -7.45
C PRO A 51 5.84 -0.45 -6.54
N ALA A 52 7.09 -0.92 -6.63
CA ALA A 52 8.20 -0.29 -5.94
C ALA A 52 8.21 1.24 -6.19
N PRO A 53 8.51 2.05 -5.15
CA PRO A 53 9.04 1.65 -3.85
C PRO A 53 7.98 1.23 -2.82
N VAL A 54 6.68 1.45 -3.09
CA VAL A 54 5.60 1.09 -2.16
C VAL A 54 5.53 -0.42 -2.00
N GLY A 55 5.41 -1.15 -3.12
CA GLY A 55 5.52 -2.61 -3.13
C GLY A 55 4.49 -3.34 -2.26
N GLU A 56 3.32 -2.74 -2.06
CA GLU A 56 2.26 -3.27 -1.20
C GLU A 56 0.84 -2.96 -1.73
N TRP A 57 -0.16 -3.57 -1.10
CA TRP A 57 -1.56 -3.25 -1.30
C TRP A 57 -1.91 -1.96 -0.58
N SER A 58 -2.45 -0.98 -1.29
CA SER A 58 -2.86 0.30 -0.72
C SER A 58 -4.35 0.56 -0.93
N LEU A 59 -4.97 1.19 0.07
CA LEU A 59 -6.34 1.71 -0.02
C LEU A 59 -6.32 3.20 -0.34
N LEU A 60 -7.09 3.57 -1.37
CA LEU A 60 -7.18 4.92 -1.91
C LEU A 60 -8.64 5.41 -1.92
N PRO A 61 -8.93 6.68 -1.56
CA PRO A 61 -7.98 7.70 -1.09
C PRO A 61 -7.39 7.38 0.29
N ASN A 62 -6.24 7.97 0.60
CA ASN A 62 -5.72 7.98 1.97
C ASN A 62 -6.26 9.23 2.67
N ASP A 63 -7.45 9.08 3.24
CA ASP A 63 -8.18 10.15 3.92
C ASP A 63 -7.90 10.21 5.43
N GLY A 64 -7.11 9.26 5.96
CA GLY A 64 -6.77 9.17 7.38
C GLY A 64 -7.95 8.80 8.27
N THR A 65 -9.03 8.25 7.70
CA THR A 65 -10.22 7.88 8.45
C THR A 65 -10.00 6.59 9.27
N PRO A 66 -10.61 6.46 10.46
CA PRO A 66 -10.51 5.24 11.25
C PRO A 66 -11.09 4.02 10.51
N GLU A 67 -12.09 4.22 9.65
CA GLU A 67 -12.67 3.17 8.80
C GLU A 67 -11.62 2.63 7.83
N ARG A 68 -10.81 3.50 7.23
CA ARG A 68 -9.71 3.08 6.35
C ARG A 68 -8.65 2.31 7.14
N GLU A 69 -8.28 2.76 8.33
CA GLU A 69 -7.31 2.06 9.16
C GLU A 69 -7.78 0.67 9.58
N GLN A 70 -9.08 0.55 9.92
CA GLN A 70 -9.71 -0.73 10.24
C GLN A 70 -9.68 -1.67 9.02
N LEU A 71 -10.04 -1.17 7.84
CA LEU A 71 -9.99 -1.94 6.59
C LEU A 71 -8.56 -2.38 6.25
N LEU A 72 -7.57 -1.51 6.42
CA LEU A 72 -6.16 -1.87 6.22
C LEU A 72 -5.71 -2.96 7.20
N SER A 73 -6.08 -2.83 8.48
CA SER A 73 -5.79 -3.85 9.50
C SER A 73 -6.40 -5.20 9.13
N GLN A 74 -7.63 -5.18 8.62
CA GLN A 74 -8.31 -6.39 8.15
C GLN A 74 -7.60 -7.01 6.94
N ILE A 75 -7.22 -6.19 5.95
CA ILE A 75 -6.48 -6.65 4.76
C ILE A 75 -5.15 -7.28 5.16
N HIS A 76 -4.39 -6.64 6.05
CA HIS A 76 -3.13 -7.19 6.54
C HIS A 76 -3.34 -8.54 7.22
N SER A 77 -4.37 -8.66 8.07
CA SER A 77 -4.76 -9.93 8.69
C SER A 77 -5.03 -11.00 7.62
N ILE A 78 -5.85 -10.72 6.60
CA ILE A 78 -6.15 -11.67 5.49
C ILE A 78 -4.88 -12.14 4.77
N LEU A 79 -3.92 -11.24 4.59
CA LEU A 79 -2.65 -11.53 3.91
C LEU A 79 -1.73 -12.39 4.78
N GLU A 80 -1.69 -12.16 6.10
CA GLU A 80 -0.85 -12.84 7.08
C GLU A 80 -1.31 -14.27 7.43
N HIS A 81 -2.61 -14.58 7.33
CA HIS A 81 -3.19 -15.90 7.67
C HIS A 81 -2.80 -17.05 6.71
N ARG A 82 -1.67 -16.92 6.00
CA ARG A 82 -1.11 -17.92 5.08
C ARG A 82 -0.32 -19.04 5.81
N GLY A 83 -0.73 -19.40 7.03
CA GLY A 83 -0.03 -20.34 7.90
C GLY A 83 -0.58 -21.77 7.93
N CYS A 84 -1.48 -22.19 7.03
CA CYS A 84 -1.94 -23.58 6.98
C CYS A 84 -1.83 -24.15 5.55
N GLY A 85 -0.62 -24.59 5.21
CA GLY A 85 -0.25 -25.17 3.92
C GLY A 85 1.23 -25.54 3.89
N ARG A 86 1.52 -26.74 4.42
CA ARG A 86 2.80 -27.48 4.44
C ARG A 86 3.84 -27.07 3.36
N SER A 87 5.02 -26.69 3.81
CA SER A 87 6.28 -27.26 3.28
C SER A 87 7.16 -27.59 4.48
N VAL A 88 7.48 -28.88 4.61
CA VAL A 88 8.48 -29.38 5.55
C VAL A 88 9.84 -29.02 4.96
N GLU A 89 10.54 -28.07 5.55
CA GLU A 89 12.01 -28.09 5.56
C GLU A 89 12.46 -27.81 6.99
N THR A 90 12.90 -28.89 7.62
CA THR A 90 13.59 -28.93 8.90
C THR A 90 14.90 -28.18 8.80
N HIS A 91 14.95 -26.95 9.30
CA HIS A 91 16.19 -26.35 9.79
C HIS A 91 15.91 -25.67 11.14
N SER A 92 16.24 -26.40 12.20
CA SER A 92 16.32 -25.90 13.57
C SER A 92 17.32 -24.74 13.63
N GLY A 93 16.84 -23.56 14.00
CA GLY A 93 17.68 -22.37 14.15
C GLY A 93 16.84 -21.17 14.56
N THR A 94 16.79 -20.92 15.87
CA THR A 94 16.21 -19.77 16.56
C THR A 94 16.26 -18.46 15.76
N SER A 95 15.09 -17.92 15.41
CA SER A 95 14.92 -16.47 15.25
C SER A 95 13.47 -16.11 15.55
N LEU A 96 13.25 -15.56 16.73
CA LEU A 96 12.06 -14.78 17.06
C LEU A 96 12.03 -13.57 16.12
N GLN A 97 11.43 -13.71 14.94
CA GLN A 97 11.07 -12.54 14.13
C GLN A 97 9.75 -12.00 14.69
N SER A 98 9.87 -11.25 15.78
CA SER A 98 8.85 -10.27 16.15
C SER A 98 8.71 -9.30 14.98
N PHE A 99 7.53 -9.25 14.37
CA PHE A 99 7.20 -8.21 13.41
C PHE A 99 7.35 -6.85 14.11
N PRO A 100 8.10 -5.90 13.52
CA PRO A 100 8.29 -4.60 14.14
C PRO A 100 6.95 -3.86 14.20
N ALA A 101 6.80 -3.04 15.23
CA ALA A 101 5.58 -2.30 15.52
C ALA A 101 5.09 -1.49 14.30
N LYS A 102 3.77 -1.26 14.27
CA LYS A 102 2.97 -0.60 13.22
C LYS A 102 3.53 0.75 12.70
N GLY A 103 4.51 1.33 13.38
CA GLY A 103 5.20 2.58 13.04
C GLY A 103 6.56 2.45 12.35
N ASP A 104 7.08 1.26 12.01
CA ASP A 104 8.42 1.14 11.38
C ASP A 104 8.38 0.78 9.88
N ARG A 105 7.28 0.22 9.37
CA ARG A 105 7.25 -0.34 8.01
C ARG A 105 7.20 0.70 6.89
N ILE A 106 6.87 1.96 7.21
CA ILE A 106 6.90 3.11 6.28
C ILE A 106 8.17 3.96 6.49
N TRP A 107 8.87 3.82 7.62
CA TRP A 107 9.72 4.91 8.15
C TRP A 107 11.22 4.65 8.23
N ASN A 108 11.74 3.52 7.72
CA ASN A 108 13.18 3.40 7.44
C ASN A 108 13.60 4.16 6.16
N GLN A 109 12.89 5.25 5.83
CA GLN A 109 13.14 6.15 4.70
C GLN A 109 13.76 7.49 5.16
N GLN A 110 14.42 7.51 6.33
CA GLN A 110 15.07 8.69 6.93
C GLN A 110 16.14 9.37 6.04
N ASN A 111 16.55 8.73 4.94
CA ASN A 111 17.50 9.28 3.96
C ASN A 111 16.90 9.52 2.56
N TYR A 112 15.57 9.60 2.45
CA TYR A 112 14.86 9.71 1.17
C TYR A 112 14.22 11.10 1.09
N PRO A 113 14.91 12.12 0.58
CA PRO A 113 14.44 13.50 0.66
C PRO A 113 13.37 13.84 -0.37
N TRP A 114 13.12 12.98 -1.37
CA TRP A 114 12.12 13.24 -2.40
C TRP A 114 10.81 12.54 -2.05
N THR A 115 9.82 13.30 -1.61
CA THR A 115 8.51 12.81 -1.20
C THR A 115 7.51 12.99 -2.33
N LEU A 116 6.88 11.90 -2.76
CA LEU A 116 5.74 11.94 -3.67
C LEU A 116 4.45 12.03 -2.85
N VAL A 117 3.72 13.12 -3.00
CA VAL A 117 2.44 13.35 -2.33
C VAL A 117 1.29 13.30 -3.33
N ARG A 118 0.11 12.91 -2.84
CA ARG A 118 -1.15 13.18 -3.54
C ARG A 118 -1.81 14.41 -2.93
N LEU A 119 -2.22 15.34 -3.79
CA LEU A 119 -2.99 16.51 -3.39
C LEU A 119 -4.46 16.15 -3.25
N LEU A 120 -5.09 16.71 -2.22
CA LEU A 120 -6.51 16.60 -1.92
C LEU A 120 -7.13 18.01 -1.88
N PRO A 121 -8.46 18.12 -2.00
CA PRO A 121 -9.15 19.39 -1.78
C PRO A 121 -8.80 20.04 -0.43
N ASN A 122 -8.93 21.36 -0.35
CA ASN A 122 -8.64 22.16 0.85
C ASN A 122 -7.16 22.19 1.25
N ALA A 123 -6.25 22.20 0.26
CA ALA A 123 -4.80 22.25 0.45
C ALA A 123 -4.24 21.12 1.35
N ARG A 124 -4.95 19.99 1.40
CA ARG A 124 -4.51 18.79 2.11
C ARG A 124 -3.69 17.92 1.18
N HIS A 125 -2.77 17.14 1.74
CA HIS A 125 -2.02 16.15 0.99
C HIS A 125 -1.70 14.94 1.86
N TYR A 126 -1.31 13.84 1.24
CA TYR A 126 -0.71 12.71 1.95
C TYR A 126 0.48 12.15 1.18
N THR A 127 1.45 11.64 1.93
CA THR A 127 2.63 10.97 1.37
C THR A 127 2.28 9.60 0.82
N ILE A 128 2.65 9.36 -0.43
CA ILE A 128 2.51 8.07 -1.10
C ILE A 128 3.76 7.23 -0.89
N ALA A 129 4.93 7.84 -1.11
CA ALA A 129 6.24 7.21 -0.99
C ALA A 129 7.34 8.26 -0.93
N ARG A 130 8.50 7.87 -0.36
CA ARG A 130 9.73 8.66 -0.44
C ARG A 130 10.76 7.96 -1.31
N PHE A 131 11.61 8.75 -1.96
CA PHE A 131 12.59 8.34 -2.95
C PHE A 131 13.96 8.96 -2.62
N TYR A 132 15.02 8.21 -2.91
CA TYR A 132 16.39 8.70 -2.76
C TYR A 132 16.70 9.73 -3.85
N SER A 133 16.24 9.49 -5.08
CA SER A 133 16.43 10.39 -6.21
C SER A 133 15.12 11.05 -6.68
N ARG A 134 15.23 12.31 -7.11
CA ARG A 134 14.12 13.05 -7.72
C ARG A 134 13.58 12.35 -8.97
N ALA A 135 14.48 11.80 -9.79
CA ALA A 135 14.13 11.16 -11.04
C ALA A 135 13.25 9.92 -10.83
N GLU A 136 13.51 9.13 -9.79
CA GLU A 136 12.65 8.00 -9.42
C GLU A 136 11.27 8.47 -8.95
N ALA A 137 11.23 9.53 -8.13
CA ALA A 137 9.97 10.12 -7.66
C ALA A 137 9.11 10.62 -8.83
N GLU A 138 9.70 11.36 -9.78
CA GLU A 138 9.00 11.87 -10.96
C GLU A 138 8.55 10.74 -11.91
N ASN A 139 9.37 9.70 -12.09
CA ASN A 139 8.96 8.53 -12.85
C ASN A 139 7.76 7.83 -12.20
N HIS A 140 7.75 7.74 -10.87
CA HIS A 140 6.63 7.18 -10.13
C HIS A 140 5.39 8.08 -10.19
N GLN A 141 5.55 9.40 -10.11
CA GLN A 141 4.48 10.39 -10.32
C GLN A 141 3.83 10.21 -11.70
N ARG A 142 4.63 10.07 -12.77
CA ARG A 142 4.12 9.83 -14.14
C ARG A 142 3.36 8.51 -14.23
N PHE A 143 3.84 7.47 -13.54
CA PHE A 143 3.15 6.18 -13.46
C PHE A 143 1.79 6.33 -12.76
N LEU A 144 1.75 7.01 -11.62
CA LEU A 144 0.51 7.25 -10.87
C LEU A 144 -0.47 8.15 -11.64
N GLY A 145 0.00 9.19 -12.33
CA GLY A 145 -0.84 10.05 -13.17
C GLY A 145 -1.52 9.28 -14.31
N LYS A 146 -0.81 8.31 -14.93
CA LYS A 146 -1.44 7.38 -15.90
C LYS A 146 -2.45 6.44 -15.26
N TRP A 147 -2.23 6.09 -13.99
CA TRP A 147 -3.08 5.16 -13.26
C TRP A 147 -4.33 5.85 -12.67
N MET A 148 -4.20 7.11 -12.25
CA MET A 148 -5.22 7.98 -11.64
C MET A 148 -5.21 9.38 -12.27
N PRO A 149 -5.77 9.54 -13.48
CA PRO A 149 -5.72 10.82 -14.20
C PRO A 149 -6.53 11.94 -13.53
N ALA A 150 -7.47 11.60 -12.64
CA ALA A 150 -8.26 12.56 -11.87
C ALA A 150 -7.62 12.95 -10.52
N ALA A 151 -6.41 12.45 -10.23
CA ALA A 151 -5.69 12.77 -9.00
C ALA A 151 -4.45 13.60 -9.31
N ASP A 152 -4.24 14.62 -8.50
CA ASP A 152 -3.07 15.48 -8.60
C ASP A 152 -1.95 14.94 -7.68
N PHE A 153 -0.74 14.89 -8.25
CA PHE A 153 0.44 14.37 -7.57
C PHE A 153 1.57 15.39 -7.67
N GLU A 154 2.36 15.50 -6.61
CA GLU A 154 3.48 16.43 -6.54
C GLU A 154 4.70 15.76 -5.92
N VAL A 155 5.88 16.06 -6.45
CA VAL A 155 7.17 15.63 -5.88
C VAL A 155 7.75 16.82 -5.12
N ILE A 156 7.89 16.65 -3.81
CA ILE A 156 8.36 17.68 -2.88
C ILE A 156 9.71 17.23 -2.32
N PHE A 157 10.63 18.17 -2.16
CA PHE A 157 11.83 17.92 -1.36
C PHE A 157 11.48 18.15 0.11
N ASP A 158 11.63 17.12 0.92
CA ASP A 158 11.30 17.10 2.34
C ASP A 158 12.47 16.48 3.09
N GLU A 159 13.27 17.32 3.75
CA GLU A 159 14.41 16.87 4.54
C GLU A 159 13.89 16.36 5.89
N THR A 160 13.93 15.04 6.10
CA THR A 160 13.58 14.47 7.40
C THR A 160 14.63 14.90 8.43
N ILE A 161 14.30 15.93 9.22
CA ILE A 161 15.15 16.42 10.30
C ILE A 161 15.34 15.29 11.31
N VAL A 162 16.54 14.72 11.34
CA VAL A 162 16.97 13.84 12.41
C VAL A 162 17.16 14.74 13.63
N MET A 163 16.21 14.71 14.57
CA MET A 163 16.52 15.15 15.92
C MET A 163 17.58 14.19 16.44
N ALA A 164 18.85 14.62 16.40
CA ALA A 164 19.93 13.95 17.09
C ALA A 164 19.67 14.14 18.58
N ASP A 165 19.01 13.16 19.20
CA ASP A 165 18.96 13.06 20.65
C ASP A 165 20.40 12.90 21.14
N ASN A 166 20.88 13.93 21.84
CA ASN A 166 22.22 14.08 22.39
C ASN A 166 22.30 13.53 23.81
#